data_AF-X1JWP9-F1
#
_entry.id   AF-X1JWP9-F1
#
_cell.length_a   1.000
_cell.length_b   1.000
_cell.length_c   1.000
_cell.angle_alpha   90.00
_cell.angle_beta   90.00
_cell.angle_gamma   90.00
#
_symmetry.space_group_name_H-M   'P 1'
#
loop_
_entity.id
_entity.type
_entity.pdbx_description
1 polymer ?
#
loop_
_entity_poly.entity_id
_entity_poly.type
_entity_poly.pdbx_seq_one_letter_code
_entity_poly.pdbx_strand_id
1 'polypeptide(L)' 'MDGEITKYYKYKTSGSGSITIPIALAKSLNWEHKDYINVIFKTIDSHSGLFLFKKEKNKGVD' A
#
# COMPACT_ATOMS: atom_id res chain seq x y z
N MET A 1 0.64 19.07 0.37
CA MET A 1 0.48 17.62 0.14
C MET A 1 -0.97 17.30 0.43
N ASP A 2 -1.74 16.95 -0.59
CA ASP A 2 -3.13 16.49 -0.41
C ASP A 2 -3.09 15.02 -0.01
N GLY A 3 -2.77 14.78 1.26
CA GLY A 3 -2.81 13.45 1.86
C GLY A 3 -4.12 13.24 2.60
N GLU A 4 -4.85 12.17 2.30
CA GLU A 4 -5.95 11.75 3.15
C GLU A 4 -5.42 11.05 4.41
N ILE A 5 -5.89 11.46 5.59
CA ILE A 5 -5.56 10.78 6.85
C ILE A 5 -6.39 9.52 6.96
N THR A 6 -5.73 8.36 7.09
CA THR A 6 -6.37 7.06 7.32
C THR A 6 -5.97 6.48 8.66
N LYS A 7 -6.78 5.54 9.19
CA LYS A 7 -6.50 4.83 10.43
C LYS A 7 -5.88 3.47 10.13
N TYR A 8 -4.90 3.08 10.96
CA TYR A 8 -4.40 1.71 11.01
C TYR A 8 -5.26 0.88 11.96
N TYR A 9 -5.74 -0.27 11.48
CA TYR A 9 -6.52 -1.23 12.25
C TYR A 9 -5.70 -2.50 12.49
N LYS A 10 -5.39 -2.78 13.74
CA LYS A 10 -4.69 -4.01 14.15
C LYS A 10 -5.68 -5.15 14.38
N TYR A 11 -5.41 -6.32 13.81
CA TYR A 11 -6.15 -7.54 14.11
C TYR A 11 -5.61 -8.18 15.40
N LYS A 12 -6.51 -8.62 16.29
CA LYS A 12 -6.15 -9.04 17.65
C LYS A 12 -5.25 -10.28 17.71
N THR A 13 -5.33 -11.17 16.72
CA THR A 13 -4.79 -12.54 16.82
C THR A 13 -3.69 -12.87 15.81
N SER A 14 -3.57 -12.11 14.71
CA SER A 14 -2.74 -12.50 13.56
C SER A 14 -1.40 -11.77 13.45
N GLY A 15 -1.07 -10.88 14.40
CA GLY A 15 0.12 -10.03 14.32
C GLY A 15 0.10 -9.08 13.10
N SER A 16 -1.04 -8.94 12.44
CA SER A 16 -1.22 -8.14 11.23
C SER A 16 -2.29 -7.06 11.43
N GLY A 17 -2.43 -6.20 10.43
CA GLY A 17 -3.45 -5.16 10.41
C GLY A 17 -3.75 -4.71 8.98
N SER A 18 -4.60 -3.70 8.87
CA SER A 18 -4.97 -3.08 7.60
C SER A 18 -4.95 -1.56 7.71
N ILE A 19 -4.67 -0.93 6.58
CA ILE A 19 -4.97 0.49 6.34
C ILE A 19 -6.01 0.53 5.23
N THR A 20 -7.00 1.40 5.35
CA THR A 20 -7.96 1.63 4.28
C THR A 20 -7.36 2.61 3.28
N ILE A 21 -7.30 2.20 2.01
CA ILE A 21 -6.90 3.06 0.90
C ILE A 21 -8.16 3.59 0.22
N PRO A 22 -8.36 4.91 0.15
CA PRO A 22 -9.44 5.53 -0.61
C PRO A 22 -9.49 5.03 -2.05
N ILE A 23 -10.70 4.74 -2.55
CA ILE A 23 -10.90 4.19 -3.90
C ILE A 23 -10.31 5.12 -4.97
N ALA A 24 -10.37 6.44 -4.78
CA ALA A 24 -9.78 7.41 -5.69
C ALA A 24 -8.25 7.24 -5.83
N LEU A 25 -7.55 7.05 -4.70
CA LEU A 25 -6.10 6.81 -4.71
C LEU A 25 -5.77 5.46 -5.34
N ALA A 26 -6.49 4.40 -4.99
CA ALA A 26 -6.30 3.09 -5.60
C ALA A 26 -6.45 3.14 -7.14
N LYS A 27 -7.47 3.84 -7.64
CA LYS A 27 -7.68 4.07 -9.08
C LYS A 27 -6.52 4.85 -9.72
N SER A 28 -6.05 5.93 -9.08
CA SER A 28 -4.91 6.72 -9.61
C SER A 28 -3.61 5.92 -9.70
N LEU A 29 -3.43 4.93 -8.82
CA LEU A 29 -2.29 4.01 -8.82
C LEU A 29 -2.51 2.77 -9.71
N ASN A 30 -3.64 2.71 -10.44
CA ASN A 30 -4.05 1.58 -11.26
C ASN A 30 -4.07 0.26 -10.48
N TRP A 31 -4.54 0.31 -9.23
CA TRP A 31 -4.73 -0.87 -8.38
C TRP A 31 -6.13 -1.42 -8.58
N GLU A 32 -6.19 -2.70 -8.90
CA GLU A 32 -7.41 -3.48 -9.01
C GLU A 32 -7.61 -4.38 -7.78
N HIS A 33 -8.83 -4.88 -7.62
CA HIS A 33 -9.15 -5.81 -6.55
C HIS A 33 -8.23 -7.05 -6.63
N LYS A 34 -7.56 -7.37 -5.50
CA LYS A 34 -6.60 -8.49 -5.33
C LYS A 34 -5.26 -8.32 -6.08
N ASP A 35 -4.94 -7.13 -6.56
CA ASP A 35 -3.56 -6.88 -6.99
C ASP A 35 -2.57 -7.10 -5.84
N TYR A 36 -1.42 -7.69 -6.17
CA TYR A 36 -0.31 -7.79 -5.25
C TYR A 36 0.37 -6.43 -5.14
N ILE A 37 0.52 -5.93 -3.92
CA ILE A 37 1.17 -4.64 -3.64
C ILE A 37 2.46 -4.91 -2.87
N ASN A 38 3.57 -4.37 -3.37
CA ASN A 38 4.83 -4.36 -2.63
C ASN A 38 4.77 -3.30 -1.53
N VAL A 39 5.26 -3.65 -0.35
CA VAL A 39 5.32 -2.75 0.81
C VAL A 39 6.78 -2.66 1.26
N ILE A 40 7.35 -1.46 1.22
CA ILE A 40 8.72 -1.20 1.66
C ILE A 40 8.71 -0.14 2.76
N PHE A 41 9.46 -0.35 3.83
CA PHE A 41 9.71 0.66 4.84
C PHE A 41 10.82 1.61 4.37
N LYS A 42 10.56 2.92 4.34
CA LYS A 42 11.53 3.95 3.94
C LYS A 42 11.40 5.18 4.83
N THR A 43 12.48 5.94 4.96
CA THR A 43 12.47 7.27 5.57
C THR A 43 12.61 8.32 4.48
N ILE A 44 11.67 9.26 4.40
CA ILE A 44 11.65 10.38 3.44
C ILE A 44 11.43 11.64 4.26
N ASP A 45 12.27 12.67 4.07
CA ASP A 45 12.19 13.95 4.78
C ASP A 45 12.06 13.80 6.30
N SER A 46 12.89 12.92 6.90
CA SER A 46 12.88 12.57 8.33
C SER A 46 11.62 11.87 8.85
N HIS A 47 10.71 11.48 7.96
CA HIS A 47 9.51 10.71 8.31
C HIS A 47 9.66 9.27 7.84
N SER A 48 9.55 8.33 8.78
CA SER A 48 9.50 6.91 8.46
C SER A 48 8.09 6.52 8.02
N GLY A 49 7.99 5.82 6.89
CA GLY A 49 6.72 5.47 6.28
C GLY A 49 6.78 4.21 5.43
N LEU A 50 5.61 3.84 4.91
CA LEU A 50 5.45 2.74 3.97
C LEU A 50 5.37 3.31 2.56
N PHE A 51 6.23 2.82 1.67
CA PHE A 51 6.14 3.05 0.25
C PHE A 51 5.45 1.85 -0.40
N LEU A 52 4.27 2.08 -0.99
CA LEU A 52 3.46 1.05 -1.63
C LEU A 52 3.46 1.23 -3.14
N PHE A 53 3.65 0.14 -3.88
CA PHE A 53 3.57 0.15 -5.34
C PHE A 53 3.09 -1.20 -5.86
N LYS A 54 2.40 -1.18 -7.00
CA LYS A 54 1.86 -2.39 -7.62
C LYS A 54 3.01 -3.34 -7.94
N LYS A 55 2.85 -4.61 -7.60
CA LYS A 55 3.77 -5.66 -8.05
C LYS A 55 3.51 -5.87 -9.54
N GLU A 56 4.48 -5.49 -10.35
CA GLU A 56 4.48 -5.86 -11.76
C GLU A 56 4.41 -7.38 -11.86
N LYS A 57 3.49 -7.88 -12.68
CA LYS A 57 3.59 -9.27 -13.14
C LYS A 57 4.92 -9.35 -13.87
N ASN A 58 5.84 -10.19 -13.42
CA ASN A 58 7.08 -10.44 -14.16
C ASN A 58 6.71 -10.68 -15.63
N LYS A 59 7.03 -9.74 -16.51
CA LYS A 59 7.03 -9.98 -17.95
C LYS A 59 8.30 -10.77 -18.24
N GLY A 60 8.20 -12.10 -18.16
CA GLY A 60 9.25 -13.06 -18.46
C GLY A 60 9.29 -14.16 -17.39
N VAL A 61 9.13 -15.45 -17.70
CA VAL A 61 9.22 -16.20 -18.98
C VAL A 61 8.06 -17.20 -19.00
N ASP A 62 7.63 -17.61 -20.21
CA ASP A 62 6.74 -18.75 -20.46
C ASP A 62 7.00 -19.97 -19.57
#